data_AF-A0A6C0ISW4-F1
#
_entry.id   AF-A0A6C0ISW4-F1
#
_cell.length_a   1.000
_cell.length_b   1.000
_cell.length_c   1.000
_cell.angle_alpha   90.00
_cell.angle_beta   90.00
_cell.angle_gamma   90.00
#
_symmetry.space_group_name_H-M   'P 1'
#
loop_
_entity.id
_entity.type
_entity.pdbx_description
1 polymer ?
#
loop_
_entity_poly.entity_id
_entity_poly.type
_entity_poly.pdbx_seq_one_letter_code
_entity_poly.pdbx_strand_id
1 'polypeptide(L)'
;MTTIGNSVFYCFHKNNNVKDIVQSLHPYVFTKDAPQSIVSKEINPVQIEPKKPDPPIVKPVASTRDTDYFTPIQKDSLFWCLYVAMYSYGEYNAIHRNYGLKKMELNQEILDFLKDNAHLLKQVNHKFTKVAVTELLADLSINQQSTSFVNVYAYLSFYKCNVYIINNEKQSYLPFIFDNELPSFFIYVDGFKQYKLRLEPVSSSDIEQLDQHFVCLEGLNKTLKSLSAYKIADLTTIMEKLNLPSSKLKKNDMYTTILETIHW
;
A
#
# COMPACT_ATOMS: atom_id res chain seq x y z
N MET A 1 4.73 50.25 -24.09
CA MET A 1 5.29 49.02 -24.69
C MET A 1 6.26 48.40 -23.70
N THR A 2 5.78 47.34 -23.04
CA THR A 2 6.49 46.12 -22.65
C THR A 2 7.92 46.24 -22.14
N THR A 3 8.16 45.88 -20.87
CA THR A 3 8.85 44.61 -20.54
C THR A 3 8.55 44.24 -19.09
N ILE A 4 7.53 43.40 -18.93
CA ILE A 4 7.36 42.52 -17.79
C ILE A 4 8.45 41.45 -17.91
N GLY A 5 9.19 41.19 -16.83
CA GLY A 5 10.06 40.02 -16.75
C GLY A 5 11.37 40.32 -16.08
N ASN A 6 11.40 40.24 -14.74
CA ASN A 6 12.57 39.80 -13.95
C ASN A 6 12.16 39.64 -12.47
N SER A 7 11.11 38.86 -12.24
CA SER A 7 10.72 38.42 -10.89
C SER A 7 10.41 36.93 -10.95
N VAL A 8 11.45 36.14 -11.24
CA VAL A 8 11.40 34.68 -11.19
C VAL A 8 12.62 34.25 -10.37
N PHE A 9 12.35 33.92 -9.11
CA PHE A 9 13.16 33.14 -8.16
C PHE A 9 14.55 33.65 -7.78
N TYR A 10 14.65 34.26 -6.59
CA TYR A 10 15.69 33.90 -5.61
C TYR A 10 15.18 34.21 -4.19
N CYS A 11 15.00 33.15 -3.39
CA CYS A 11 14.80 33.27 -1.94
C CYS A 11 16.12 33.74 -1.32
N PHE A 12 16.23 35.03 -1.01
CA PHE A 12 17.34 35.60 -0.25
C PHE A 12 17.26 35.16 1.22
N HIS A 13 17.77 33.96 1.52
CA HIS A 13 18.21 33.64 2.87
C HIS A 13 19.67 34.07 3.04
N LYS A 14 20.00 34.62 4.21
CA LYS A 14 21.28 35.28 4.55
C LYS A 14 22.55 34.41 4.34
N ASN A 15 22.40 33.12 4.03
CA ASN A 15 23.49 32.16 3.79
C ASN A 15 23.46 31.49 2.40
N ASN A 16 22.65 31.96 1.44
CA ASN A 16 22.55 31.33 0.13
C ASN A 16 23.31 32.15 -0.93
N ASN A 17 24.64 32.01 -0.97
CA ASN A 17 25.47 32.69 -1.97
C ASN A 17 25.47 31.93 -3.30
N VAL A 18 24.33 31.95 -3.98
CA VAL A 18 24.14 31.34 -5.31
C VAL A 18 25.17 31.87 -6.31
N LYS A 19 25.64 33.10 -6.13
CA LYS A 19 26.66 33.72 -6.99
C LYS A 19 28.00 32.99 -6.91
N ASP A 20 28.43 32.59 -5.71
CA ASP A 20 29.70 31.86 -5.51
C ASP A 20 29.64 30.45 -6.13
N ILE A 21 28.49 29.79 -6.04
CA ILE A 21 28.28 28.45 -6.61
C ILE A 21 28.25 28.50 -8.14
N VAL A 22 27.58 29.49 -8.73
CA VAL A 22 27.57 29.66 -10.19
C VAL A 22 28.98 30.01 -10.70
N GLN A 23 29.74 30.78 -9.93
CA GLN A 23 31.11 31.18 -10.30
C GLN A 23 32.11 30.01 -10.18
N SER A 24 31.92 29.08 -9.25
CA SER A 24 32.75 27.87 -9.14
C SER A 24 32.51 26.84 -10.24
N LEU A 25 31.34 26.88 -10.89
CA LEU A 25 30.98 26.00 -12.00
C LEU A 25 31.45 26.52 -13.37
N HIS A 26 31.77 27.81 -13.48
CA HIS A 26 32.20 28.46 -14.73
C HIS A 26 33.38 27.78 -15.48
N PRO A 27 34.38 27.15 -14.81
CA PRO A 27 35.45 26.43 -15.49
C PRO A 27 35.01 25.14 -16.20
N TYR A 28 33.85 24.58 -15.82
CA TYR A 28 33.33 23.31 -16.32
C TYR A 28 32.15 23.49 -17.29
N VAL A 29 31.75 24.73 -17.55
CA VAL A 29 30.69 25.07 -18.50
C VAL A 29 31.27 25.14 -19.91
N PHE A 30 30.69 24.37 -20.82
CA PHE A 30 31.02 24.42 -22.24
C PHE A 30 30.68 25.79 -22.83
N THR A 31 31.70 26.53 -23.24
CA THR A 31 31.54 27.78 -24.00
C THR A 31 31.83 27.50 -25.47
N LYS A 32 31.01 28.07 -26.37
CA LYS A 32 31.03 27.79 -27.81
C LYS A 32 32.29 28.27 -28.55
N ASP A 33 33.17 29.03 -27.89
CA ASP A 33 34.26 29.79 -28.54
C ASP A 33 35.68 29.35 -28.15
N ALA A 34 35.87 28.15 -27.57
CA ALA A 34 37.20 27.59 -27.34
C ALA A 34 37.57 26.55 -28.42
N PRO A 35 38.69 26.71 -29.16
CA PRO A 35 39.10 25.77 -30.19
C PRO A 35 39.52 24.42 -29.58
N GLN A 36 39.00 23.35 -30.16
CA GLN A 36 39.25 21.97 -29.78
C GLN A 36 40.74 21.62 -29.92
N SER A 37 41.36 21.16 -28.84
CA SER A 37 42.51 20.25 -28.92
C SER A 37 42.11 18.92 -28.29
N ILE A 38 41.86 17.95 -29.15
CA ILE A 38 41.76 16.54 -28.77
C ILE A 38 43.18 16.12 -28.40
N VAL A 39 43.50 16.09 -27.10
CA VAL A 39 44.72 15.44 -26.62
C VAL A 39 44.35 14.04 -26.17
N SER A 40 44.60 13.09 -27.07
CA SER A 40 44.69 11.66 -26.79
C SER A 40 45.70 11.44 -25.65
N LYS A 41 45.26 10.94 -24.49
CA LYS A 41 46.19 10.39 -23.50
C LYS A 41 46.44 8.93 -23.83
N GLU A 42 47.65 8.68 -24.31
CA GLU A 42 48.24 7.37 -24.53
C GLU A 42 48.24 6.55 -23.23
N ILE A 43 47.85 5.29 -23.34
CA ILE A 43 47.85 4.31 -22.25
C ILE A 43 49.25 3.68 -22.22
N ASN A 44 50.05 4.00 -21.19
CA ASN A 44 51.29 3.26 -20.93
C ASN A 44 51.01 2.03 -20.04
N PRO A 45 51.58 0.86 -20.36
CA PRO A 45 51.36 -0.38 -19.61
C PRO A 45 52.09 -0.38 -18.26
N VAL A 46 51.34 -0.59 -17.18
CA VAL A 46 51.89 -0.73 -15.82
C VAL A 46 52.38 -2.17 -15.59
N GLN A 47 53.63 -2.28 -15.15
CA GLN A 47 54.30 -3.53 -14.76
C GLN A 47 53.68 -4.16 -13.51
N ILE A 48 53.56 -5.49 -13.50
CA ILE A 48 52.98 -6.29 -12.42
C ILE A 48 54.12 -6.78 -11.50
N GLU A 49 54.12 -6.36 -10.23
CA GLU A 49 54.85 -7.04 -9.16
C GLU A 49 53.90 -7.89 -8.29
N PRO A 50 54.28 -9.11 -7.87
CA PRO A 50 53.38 -10.06 -7.21
C PRO A 50 53.22 -9.77 -5.71
N LYS A 51 52.00 -9.43 -5.27
CA LYS A 51 51.60 -9.38 -3.85
C LYS A 51 50.85 -10.65 -3.43
N LYS A 52 51.19 -11.12 -2.23
CA LYS A 52 50.79 -12.37 -1.55
C LYS A 52 49.26 -12.53 -1.39
N PRO A 53 48.76 -13.78 -1.25
CA PRO A 53 47.33 -14.08 -1.21
C PRO A 53 46.68 -13.70 0.13
N ASP A 54 45.65 -12.85 0.05
CA ASP A 54 44.68 -12.59 1.11
C ASP A 54 43.53 -13.62 1.09
N PRO A 55 42.89 -13.91 2.23
CA PRO A 55 41.91 -15.00 2.40
C PRO A 55 40.63 -14.82 1.56
N PRO A 56 39.92 -15.93 1.23
CA PRO A 56 38.88 -15.94 0.22
C PRO A 56 37.69 -15.05 0.59
N ILE A 57 37.39 -14.12 -0.33
CA ILE A 57 36.19 -13.28 -0.34
C ILE A 57 34.96 -14.18 -0.34
N VAL A 58 34.26 -14.19 0.79
CA VAL A 58 32.91 -14.75 0.92
C VAL A 58 32.00 -13.91 0.02
N LYS A 59 31.51 -14.52 -1.06
CA LYS A 59 30.44 -13.96 -1.88
C LYS A 59 29.24 -13.68 -0.96
N PRO A 60 28.67 -12.47 -0.93
CA PRO A 60 27.36 -12.30 -0.31
C PRO A 60 26.37 -13.15 -1.10
N VAL A 61 25.80 -14.08 -0.36
CA VAL A 61 24.72 -14.99 -0.72
C VAL A 61 23.61 -14.21 -1.43
N ALA A 62 23.05 -14.85 -2.47
CA ALA A 62 21.91 -14.36 -3.23
C ALA A 62 20.87 -13.70 -2.31
N SER A 63 20.62 -12.41 -2.55
CA SER A 63 19.44 -11.73 -2.02
C SER A 63 18.21 -12.48 -2.53
N THR A 64 17.49 -13.10 -1.61
CA THR A 64 16.10 -13.50 -1.78
C THR A 64 15.31 -12.25 -2.19
N ARG A 65 14.43 -12.39 -3.18
CA ARG A 65 13.61 -11.31 -3.72
C ARG A 65 12.55 -10.91 -2.70
N ASP A 66 12.81 -9.88 -1.90
CA ASP A 66 11.82 -9.24 -1.02
C ASP A 66 11.11 -8.05 -1.71
N THR A 67 10.96 -8.08 -3.05
CA THR A 67 10.57 -6.91 -3.84
C THR A 67 9.07 -6.71 -4.07
N ASP A 68 8.22 -7.64 -3.65
CA ASP A 68 6.84 -7.69 -4.15
C ASP A 68 5.83 -6.99 -3.23
N TYR A 69 6.27 -6.49 -2.07
CA TYR A 69 5.42 -5.86 -1.08
C TYR A 69 5.83 -4.42 -0.78
N PHE A 70 4.83 -3.55 -0.64
CA PHE A 70 4.99 -2.19 -0.17
C PHE A 70 4.49 -2.05 1.27
N THR A 71 5.35 -1.53 2.15
CA THR A 71 5.00 -1.22 3.54
C THR A 71 5.13 0.29 3.77
N PRO A 72 4.03 1.00 4.07
CA PRO A 72 4.08 2.42 4.39
C PRO A 72 4.83 2.69 5.69
N ILE A 73 5.55 3.82 5.72
CA ILE A 73 6.27 4.31 6.91
C ILE A 73 5.33 5.12 7.82
N GLN A 74 4.25 5.69 7.25
CA GLN A 74 3.33 6.56 7.97
C GLN A 74 2.38 5.75 8.86
N LYS A 75 1.87 6.41 9.92
CA LYS A 75 0.94 5.82 10.90
C LYS A 75 -0.30 5.21 10.25
N ASP A 76 -0.90 5.91 9.29
CA ASP A 76 -2.08 5.41 8.57
C ASP A 76 -1.68 4.48 7.41
N SER A 77 -1.11 3.33 7.75
CA SER A 77 -0.61 2.40 6.73
C SER A 77 -1.74 1.85 5.84
N LEU A 78 -2.97 1.71 6.34
CA LEU A 78 -4.10 1.27 5.50
C LEU A 78 -4.38 2.29 4.39
N PHE A 79 -4.46 3.58 4.72
CA PHE A 79 -4.64 4.64 3.72
C PHE A 79 -3.57 4.59 2.64
N TRP A 80 -2.31 4.47 3.02
CA TRP A 80 -1.21 4.50 2.05
C TRP A 80 -1.14 3.24 1.20
N CYS A 81 -1.53 2.08 1.73
CA CYS A 81 -1.73 0.89 0.92
C CYS A 81 -2.84 1.11 -0.13
N LEU A 82 -3.98 1.72 0.26
CA LEU A 82 -5.04 2.06 -0.69
C LEU A 82 -4.55 3.08 -1.74
N TYR A 83 -3.84 4.12 -1.31
CA TYR A 83 -3.30 5.13 -2.22
C TYR A 83 -2.38 4.53 -3.27
N VAL A 84 -1.42 3.69 -2.86
CA VAL A 84 -0.47 3.04 -3.77
C VAL A 84 -1.16 2.05 -4.70
N ALA A 85 -2.18 1.34 -4.22
CA ALA A 85 -2.98 0.45 -5.07
C ALA A 85 -3.67 1.22 -6.22
N MET A 86 -4.08 2.48 -6.01
CA MET A 86 -4.80 3.28 -7.01
C MET A 86 -3.90 4.14 -7.91
N TYR A 87 -2.84 4.73 -7.35
CA TYR A 87 -1.97 5.69 -8.05
C TYR A 87 -0.57 5.17 -8.38
N SER A 88 -0.22 3.97 -7.94
CA SER A 88 1.14 3.37 -7.98
C SER A 88 2.10 3.87 -6.90
N TYR A 89 3.19 3.11 -6.74
CA TYR A 89 4.27 3.41 -5.79
C TYR A 89 5.08 4.67 -6.18
N GLY A 90 5.17 4.98 -7.48
CA GLY A 90 5.90 6.17 -7.96
C GLY A 90 5.26 7.47 -7.46
N GLU A 91 3.93 7.56 -7.54
CA GLU A 91 3.18 8.72 -7.06
C GLU A 91 3.30 8.91 -5.55
N TYR A 92 3.34 7.82 -4.80
CA TYR A 92 3.57 7.87 -3.36
C TYR A 92 4.96 8.44 -3.03
N ASN A 93 6.00 7.99 -3.73
CA ASN A 93 7.35 8.50 -3.54
C ASN A 93 7.48 9.99 -3.91
N ALA A 94 6.69 10.46 -4.88
CA ALA A 94 6.69 11.85 -5.32
C ALA A 94 6.19 12.84 -4.25
N ILE A 95 5.45 12.40 -3.22
CA ILE A 95 4.88 13.29 -2.18
C ILE A 95 5.96 13.92 -1.28
N HIS A 96 7.03 13.19 -0.97
CA HIS A 96 8.18 13.56 -0.12
C HIS A 96 7.89 14.01 1.32
N ARG A 97 7.12 15.09 1.54
CA ARG A 97 6.92 15.74 2.86
C ARG A 97 5.45 16.04 3.21
N ASN A 98 4.54 16.09 2.24
CA ASN A 98 3.16 16.57 2.43
C ASN A 98 2.09 15.46 2.52
N TYR A 99 2.45 14.32 3.12
CA TYR A 99 1.57 13.14 3.24
C TYR A 99 0.19 13.46 3.85
N GLY A 100 0.16 14.26 4.93
CA GLY A 100 -1.09 14.62 5.58
C GLY A 100 -2.01 15.47 4.70
N LEU A 101 -1.44 16.44 3.96
CA LEU A 101 -2.20 17.26 3.03
C LEU A 101 -2.74 16.42 1.87
N LYS A 102 -1.90 15.56 1.28
CA LYS A 102 -2.33 14.70 0.16
C LYS A 102 -3.46 13.76 0.56
N LYS A 103 -3.44 13.23 1.78
CA LYS A 103 -4.54 12.46 2.33
C LYS A 103 -5.84 13.28 2.42
N MET A 104 -5.75 14.51 2.94
CA MET A 104 -6.92 15.38 3.05
C MET A 104 -7.50 15.76 1.69
N GLU A 105 -6.66 16.09 0.72
CA GLU A 105 -7.08 16.40 -0.66
C GLU A 105 -7.82 15.21 -1.27
N LEU A 106 -7.25 14.00 -1.18
CA LEU A 106 -7.90 12.81 -1.72
C LEU A 106 -9.22 12.50 -1.01
N ASN A 107 -9.26 12.59 0.32
CA ASN A 107 -10.50 12.39 1.06
C ASN A 107 -11.59 13.39 0.64
N GLN A 108 -11.21 14.65 0.41
CA GLN A 108 -12.12 15.68 -0.05
C GLN A 108 -12.65 15.39 -1.46
N GLU A 109 -11.78 14.94 -2.37
CA GLU A 109 -12.18 14.52 -3.73
C GLU A 109 -13.20 13.36 -3.69
N ILE A 110 -12.92 12.33 -2.88
CA ILE A 110 -13.82 11.19 -2.68
C ILE A 110 -15.15 11.65 -2.08
N LEU A 111 -15.10 12.54 -1.09
CA LEU A 111 -16.29 13.06 -0.43
C LEU A 111 -17.18 13.85 -1.39
N ASP A 112 -16.60 14.71 -2.21
CA ASP A 112 -17.36 15.49 -3.20
C ASP A 112 -17.97 14.58 -4.27
N PHE A 113 -17.25 13.56 -4.72
CA PHE A 113 -17.81 12.54 -5.62
C PHE A 113 -18.99 11.79 -4.99
N LEU A 114 -18.88 11.37 -3.73
CA LEU A 114 -19.91 10.57 -3.06
C LEU A 114 -21.17 11.36 -2.73
N LYS A 115 -21.12 12.69 -2.61
CA LYS A 115 -22.32 13.51 -2.43
C LYS A 115 -23.33 13.30 -3.56
N ASP A 116 -22.83 13.20 -4.80
CA ASP A 116 -23.67 12.99 -5.99
C ASP A 116 -23.85 11.50 -6.31
N ASN A 117 -22.93 10.64 -5.88
CA ASN A 117 -22.87 9.23 -6.25
C ASN A 117 -23.08 8.25 -5.08
N ALA A 118 -23.73 8.68 -4.00
CA ALA A 118 -23.98 7.84 -2.81
C ALA A 118 -24.73 6.54 -3.12
N HIS A 119 -25.43 6.45 -4.25
CA HIS A 119 -26.08 5.23 -4.70
C HIS A 119 -25.09 4.09 -5.01
N LEU A 120 -23.83 4.39 -5.35
CA LEU A 120 -22.77 3.40 -5.60
C LEU A 120 -22.38 2.62 -4.33
N LEU A 121 -22.52 3.23 -3.15
CA LEU A 121 -22.32 2.55 -1.87
C LEU A 121 -23.34 1.42 -1.62
N LYS A 122 -24.40 1.31 -2.43
CA LYS A 122 -25.33 0.17 -2.38
C LYS A 122 -24.85 -1.04 -3.20
N GLN A 123 -23.87 -0.84 -4.08
CA GLN A 123 -23.33 -1.89 -4.95
C GLN A 123 -22.26 -2.73 -4.25
N VAL A 124 -21.54 -2.15 -3.29
CA VAL A 124 -20.54 -2.87 -2.52
C VAL A 124 -21.15 -4.02 -1.70
N ASN A 125 -20.34 -4.99 -1.32
CA ASN A 125 -20.73 -6.14 -0.49
C ASN A 125 -21.06 -5.79 0.98
N HIS A 126 -21.34 -4.52 1.29
CA HIS A 126 -21.79 -4.04 2.59
C HIS A 126 -23.11 -3.27 2.50
N LYS A 127 -24.06 -3.62 3.37
CA LYS A 127 -25.36 -2.97 3.41
C LYS A 127 -25.30 -1.67 4.22
N PHE A 128 -25.19 -0.55 3.52
CA PHE A 128 -25.27 0.77 4.14
C PHE A 128 -26.71 1.19 4.47
N THR A 129 -26.94 1.61 5.72
CA THR A 129 -28.13 2.38 6.09
C THR A 129 -27.91 3.86 5.75
N LYS A 130 -28.98 4.67 5.68
CA LYS A 130 -28.83 6.12 5.45
C LYS A 130 -27.95 6.79 6.52
N VAL A 131 -28.07 6.35 7.78
CA VAL A 131 -27.27 6.85 8.90
C VAL A 131 -25.80 6.48 8.70
N ALA A 132 -25.51 5.23 8.34
CA ALA A 132 -24.14 4.77 8.09
C ALA A 132 -23.45 5.51 6.93
N VAL A 133 -24.21 5.91 5.88
CA VAL A 133 -23.66 6.77 4.81
C VAL A 133 -23.29 8.14 5.36
N THR A 134 -24.16 8.77 6.16
CA THR A 134 -23.86 10.08 6.76
C THR A 134 -22.65 10.01 7.70
N GLU A 135 -22.54 8.94 8.49
CA GLU A 135 -21.39 8.69 9.36
C GLU A 135 -20.10 8.52 8.54
N LEU A 136 -20.14 7.71 7.47
CA LEU A 136 -19.01 7.54 6.55
C LEU A 136 -18.53 8.88 5.97
N LEU A 137 -19.47 9.73 5.50
CA LEU A 137 -19.11 11.04 4.94
C LEU A 137 -18.53 11.98 6.00
N ALA A 138 -19.06 11.96 7.22
CA ALA A 138 -18.52 12.73 8.34
C ALA A 138 -17.11 12.22 8.72
N ASP A 139 -16.91 10.90 8.72
CA ASP A 139 -15.63 10.26 9.03
C ASP A 139 -14.54 10.65 8.02
N LEU A 140 -14.86 10.62 6.72
CA LEU A 140 -13.96 11.04 5.64
C LEU A 140 -13.60 12.53 5.70
N SER A 141 -14.52 13.39 6.16
CA SER A 141 -14.30 14.84 6.30
C SER A 141 -13.26 15.16 7.37
N ILE A 142 -13.07 14.27 8.34
CA ILE A 142 -12.14 14.45 9.44
C ILE A 142 -10.80 13.83 9.04
N ASN A 143 -9.71 14.57 9.20
CA ASN A 143 -8.37 14.02 8.99
C ASN A 143 -7.97 13.13 10.18
N GLN A 144 -8.47 11.89 10.19
CA GLN A 144 -8.17 10.90 11.21
C GLN A 144 -6.73 10.40 11.10
N GLN A 145 -6.17 9.95 12.22
CA GLN A 145 -4.81 9.38 12.24
C GLN A 145 -4.71 7.99 11.60
N SER A 146 -5.83 7.29 11.47
CA SER A 146 -5.94 5.96 10.87
C SER A 146 -7.24 5.85 10.09
N THR A 147 -7.21 5.18 8.96
CA THR A 147 -8.41 4.94 8.15
C THR A 147 -9.22 3.78 8.71
N SER A 148 -10.52 4.00 8.92
CA SER A 148 -11.47 2.97 9.32
C SER A 148 -11.76 1.99 8.17
N PHE A 149 -12.09 0.73 8.48
CA PHE A 149 -12.51 -0.24 7.46
C PHE A 149 -13.78 0.19 6.72
N VAL A 150 -14.69 0.92 7.37
CA VAL A 150 -15.89 1.43 6.70
C VAL A 150 -15.50 2.37 5.55
N ASN A 151 -14.44 3.16 5.73
CA ASN A 151 -13.97 4.12 4.73
C ASN A 151 -13.42 3.43 3.49
N VAL A 152 -12.94 2.18 3.59
CA VAL A 152 -12.44 1.40 2.45
C VAL A 152 -13.51 1.35 1.34
N TYR A 153 -14.79 1.16 1.68
CA TYR A 153 -15.90 1.16 0.70
C TYR A 153 -16.05 2.47 -0.09
N ALA A 154 -15.65 3.61 0.50
CA ALA A 154 -15.65 4.89 -0.19
C ALA A 154 -14.60 4.90 -1.33
N TYR A 155 -13.39 4.41 -1.04
CA TYR A 155 -12.32 4.27 -2.04
C TYR A 155 -12.74 3.31 -3.15
N LEU A 156 -13.32 2.16 -2.79
CA LEU A 156 -13.81 1.20 -3.78
C LEU A 156 -14.86 1.81 -4.71
N SER A 157 -15.78 2.60 -4.16
CA SER A 157 -16.83 3.26 -4.95
C SER A 157 -16.28 4.34 -5.89
N PHE A 158 -15.22 5.05 -5.47
CA PHE A 158 -14.57 6.07 -6.27
C PHE A 158 -13.69 5.47 -7.38
N TYR A 159 -12.86 4.49 -7.05
CA TYR A 159 -11.89 3.88 -7.97
C TYR A 159 -12.41 2.68 -8.75
N LYS A 160 -13.53 2.09 -8.33
CA LYS A 160 -14.10 0.87 -8.92
C LYS A 160 -13.10 -0.28 -8.91
N CYS A 161 -12.80 -0.77 -7.70
CA CYS A 161 -11.90 -1.90 -7.47
C CYS A 161 -12.41 -2.77 -6.31
N ASN A 162 -11.71 -3.87 -6.04
CA ASN A 162 -11.89 -4.70 -4.85
C ASN A 162 -10.62 -4.71 -4.01
N VAL A 163 -10.78 -4.89 -2.71
CA VAL A 163 -9.67 -4.97 -1.76
C VAL A 163 -9.92 -6.14 -0.80
N TYR A 164 -8.92 -6.99 -0.62
CA TYR A 164 -8.93 -8.06 0.36
C TYR A 164 -7.93 -7.71 1.45
N ILE A 165 -8.42 -7.51 2.68
CA ILE A 165 -7.55 -7.31 3.84
C ILE A 165 -7.31 -8.68 4.47
N ILE A 166 -6.05 -9.11 4.55
CA ILE A 166 -5.65 -10.46 4.93
C ILE A 166 -4.84 -10.43 6.22
N ASN A 167 -5.27 -11.19 7.22
CA ASN A 167 -4.53 -11.36 8.46
C ASN A 167 -3.89 -12.76 8.48
N ASN A 168 -2.56 -12.80 8.32
CA ASN A 168 -1.81 -14.05 8.29
C ASN A 168 -1.75 -14.74 9.65
N GLU A 169 -1.67 -13.96 10.74
CA GLU A 169 -1.61 -14.51 12.10
C GLU A 169 -2.93 -15.17 12.49
N LYS A 170 -4.04 -14.56 12.08
CA LYS A 170 -5.40 -15.03 12.35
C LYS A 170 -5.95 -15.98 11.29
N GLN A 171 -5.17 -16.28 10.25
CA GLN A 171 -5.55 -17.08 9.08
C GLN A 171 -6.96 -16.75 8.54
N SER A 172 -7.28 -15.46 8.51
CA SER A 172 -8.59 -14.96 8.08
C SER A 172 -8.46 -13.68 7.27
N TYR A 173 -9.49 -13.35 6.49
CA TYR A 173 -9.48 -12.16 5.64
C TYR A 173 -10.87 -11.50 5.56
N LEU A 174 -10.87 -10.20 5.30
CA LEU A 174 -12.06 -9.39 5.02
C LEU A 174 -12.09 -8.98 3.55
N PRO A 175 -13.07 -9.45 2.76
CA PRO A 175 -13.28 -8.98 1.40
C PRO A 175 -14.08 -7.68 1.37
N PHE A 176 -13.56 -6.67 0.69
CA PHE A 176 -14.26 -5.46 0.29
C PHE A 176 -14.43 -5.54 -1.22
N ILE A 177 -15.67 -5.72 -1.68
CA ILE A 177 -15.97 -6.01 -3.09
C ILE A 177 -16.94 -4.95 -3.59
N PHE A 178 -16.59 -4.31 -4.70
CA PHE A 178 -17.49 -3.47 -5.48
C PHE A 178 -18.15 -4.28 -6.59
N ASP A 179 -17.34 -4.99 -7.39
CA ASP A 179 -17.79 -5.88 -8.47
C ASP A 179 -16.71 -6.92 -8.74
N ASN A 180 -17.09 -8.20 -8.91
CA ASN A 180 -16.17 -9.32 -9.11
C ASN A 180 -15.35 -9.23 -10.42
N GLU A 181 -15.79 -8.42 -11.39
CA GLU A 181 -15.07 -8.23 -12.66
C GLU A 181 -13.96 -7.17 -12.58
N LEU A 182 -13.86 -6.46 -11.45
CA LEU A 182 -12.91 -5.36 -11.28
C LEU A 182 -11.57 -5.81 -10.70
N PRO A 183 -10.50 -5.00 -10.91
CA PRO A 183 -9.19 -5.27 -10.33
C PRO A 183 -9.26 -5.43 -8.81
N SER A 184 -8.52 -6.41 -8.31
CA SER A 184 -8.46 -6.74 -6.88
C SER A 184 -7.08 -6.48 -6.32
N PHE A 185 -7.01 -6.06 -5.07
CA PHE A 185 -5.75 -5.79 -4.37
C PHE A 185 -5.68 -6.53 -3.03
N PHE A 186 -4.51 -7.07 -2.70
CA PHE A 186 -4.27 -7.76 -1.44
C PHE A 186 -3.48 -6.86 -0.50
N ILE A 187 -4.08 -6.54 0.64
CA ILE A 187 -3.46 -5.80 1.74
C ILE A 187 -3.35 -6.73 2.94
N TYR A 188 -2.14 -6.98 3.41
CA TYR A 188 -1.93 -7.80 4.59
C TYR A 188 -1.83 -6.92 5.83
N VAL A 189 -2.36 -7.40 6.95
CA VAL A 189 -2.26 -6.77 8.27
C VAL A 189 -1.48 -7.67 9.21
N ASP A 190 -0.62 -7.07 10.02
CA ASP A 190 0.12 -7.75 11.10
C ASP A 190 -0.55 -7.56 12.48
N GLY A 191 -0.03 -8.23 13.51
CA GLY A 191 -0.53 -8.10 14.88
C GLY A 191 -0.44 -6.69 15.48
N PHE A 192 0.36 -5.78 14.89
CA PHE A 192 0.51 -4.38 15.32
C PHE A 192 -0.37 -3.40 14.52
N LYS A 193 -1.28 -3.91 13.68
CA LYS A 193 -2.14 -3.12 12.78
C LYS A 193 -1.35 -2.29 11.76
N GLN A 194 -0.15 -2.75 11.39
CA GLN A 194 0.56 -2.24 10.24
C GLN A 194 0.12 -3.00 8.99
N TYR A 195 -0.18 -2.24 7.93
CA TYR A 195 -0.64 -2.80 6.67
C TYR A 195 0.51 -2.82 5.65
N LYS A 196 0.50 -3.83 4.78
CA LYS A 196 1.40 -3.94 3.63
C LYS A 196 0.62 -4.35 2.38
N LEU A 197 0.93 -3.75 1.25
CA LEU A 197 0.28 -4.00 -0.04
C LEU A 197 1.12 -4.99 -0.87
N ARG A 198 0.49 -5.97 -1.50
CA ARG A 198 1.10 -6.73 -2.60
C ARG A 198 1.08 -5.88 -3.87
N LEU A 199 2.24 -5.64 -4.45
CA LEU A 199 2.39 -4.83 -5.67
C LEU A 199 2.08 -5.62 -6.95
N GLU A 200 2.29 -6.94 -6.92
CA GLU A 200 1.94 -7.83 -8.03
C GLU A 200 0.41 -7.87 -8.21
N PRO A 201 -0.11 -7.81 -9.45
CA PRO A 201 -1.53 -7.92 -9.73
C PRO A 201 -2.15 -9.19 -9.13
N VAL A 202 -3.35 -9.06 -8.58
CA VAL A 202 -4.11 -10.20 -8.05
C VAL A 202 -4.85 -10.88 -9.19
N SER A 203 -4.55 -12.16 -9.42
CA SER A 203 -5.27 -13.01 -10.37
C SER A 203 -6.46 -13.71 -9.69
N SER A 204 -7.37 -14.28 -10.50
CA SER A 204 -8.44 -15.16 -9.98
C SER A 204 -7.88 -16.36 -9.21
N SER A 205 -6.75 -16.91 -9.65
CA SER A 205 -6.09 -18.03 -8.98
C SER A 205 -5.58 -17.66 -7.59
N ASP A 206 -5.14 -16.42 -7.38
CA ASP A 206 -4.72 -15.93 -6.06
C ASP A 206 -5.91 -15.87 -5.09
N ILE A 207 -7.09 -15.46 -5.59
CA ILE A 207 -8.32 -15.40 -4.79
C ILE A 207 -8.79 -16.81 -4.43
N GLU A 208 -8.74 -17.76 -5.36
CA GLU A 208 -9.07 -19.16 -5.08
C GLU A 208 -8.12 -19.76 -4.03
N GLN A 209 -6.82 -19.47 -4.11
CA GLN A 209 -5.87 -19.88 -3.09
C GLN A 209 -6.17 -19.25 -1.73
N LEU A 210 -6.53 -17.97 -1.70
CA LEU A 210 -6.94 -17.28 -0.48
C LEU A 210 -8.16 -17.98 0.15
N ASP A 211 -9.17 -18.31 -0.65
CA ASP A 211 -10.38 -19.02 -0.21
C ASP A 211 -10.10 -20.43 0.32
N GLN A 212 -9.11 -21.12 -0.25
CA GLN A 212 -8.73 -22.46 0.19
C GLN A 212 -8.00 -22.45 1.53
N HIS A 213 -7.09 -21.49 1.75
CA HIS A 213 -6.17 -21.51 2.89
C HIS A 213 -6.60 -20.62 4.05
N PHE A 214 -7.47 -19.63 3.81
CA PHE A 214 -7.90 -18.67 4.83
C PHE A 214 -9.41 -18.74 5.07
N VAL A 215 -9.82 -18.23 6.23
CA VAL A 215 -11.23 -18.10 6.60
C VAL A 215 -11.76 -16.72 6.19
N CYS A 216 -12.73 -16.72 5.28
CA CYS A 216 -13.46 -15.52 4.89
C CYS A 216 -14.35 -15.03 6.04
N LEU A 217 -14.19 -13.78 6.46
CA LEU A 217 -15.04 -13.16 7.47
C LEU A 217 -16.34 -12.62 6.84
N GLU A 218 -17.47 -12.75 7.55
CA GLU A 218 -18.78 -12.35 7.02
C GLU A 218 -18.89 -10.81 6.82
N GLY A 219 -18.26 -10.02 7.68
CA GLY A 219 -18.18 -8.57 7.51
C GLY A 219 -17.60 -7.86 8.74
N LEU A 220 -17.69 -6.53 8.74
CA LEU A 220 -17.06 -5.69 9.77
C LEU A 220 -17.64 -5.88 11.18
N ASN A 221 -18.93 -6.19 11.28
CA ASN A 221 -19.63 -6.31 12.56
C ASN A 221 -19.79 -7.77 13.01
N LYS A 222 -19.61 -8.73 12.09
CA LYS A 222 -19.83 -10.16 12.33
C LYS A 222 -18.71 -10.94 11.67
N THR A 223 -17.97 -11.68 12.48
CA THR A 223 -16.87 -12.51 12.03
C THR A 223 -17.36 -13.74 11.27
N LEU A 224 -18.40 -14.40 11.78
CA LEU A 224 -19.03 -15.60 11.21
C LEU A 224 -20.55 -15.50 11.25
N LYS A 225 -21.20 -16.32 10.40
CA LYS A 225 -22.64 -16.51 10.44
C LYS A 225 -23.06 -17.13 11.78
N SER A 226 -24.34 -17.05 12.11
CA SER A 226 -24.86 -17.72 13.31
C SER A 226 -24.55 -19.23 13.27
N LEU A 227 -24.31 -19.83 14.44
CA LEU A 227 -24.06 -21.26 14.61
C LEU A 227 -25.06 -22.18 13.85
N SER A 228 -26.32 -21.75 13.74
CA SER A 228 -27.38 -22.45 13.00
C SER A 228 -27.11 -22.58 11.50
N ALA A 229 -26.33 -21.67 10.91
CA ALA A 229 -26.02 -21.65 9.48
C ALA A 229 -24.96 -22.70 9.08
N TYR A 230 -24.20 -23.23 10.04
CA TYR A 230 -23.12 -24.19 9.78
C TYR A 230 -23.54 -25.62 10.11
N LYS A 231 -23.11 -26.58 9.29
CA LYS A 231 -23.10 -28.01 9.61
C LYS A 231 -21.79 -28.37 10.33
N ILE A 232 -21.75 -29.54 10.97
CA ILE A 232 -20.52 -30.04 11.62
C ILE A 232 -19.40 -30.21 10.59
N ALA A 233 -19.72 -30.68 9.39
CA ALA A 233 -18.76 -30.80 8.29
C ALA A 233 -18.13 -29.44 7.94
N ASP A 234 -18.94 -28.39 7.80
CA ASP A 234 -18.47 -27.03 7.48
C ASP A 234 -17.48 -26.51 8.54
N LEU A 235 -17.81 -26.68 9.83
CA LEU A 235 -16.93 -26.30 10.94
C LEU A 235 -15.65 -27.14 10.97
N THR A 236 -15.73 -28.41 10.61
CA THR A 236 -14.56 -29.30 10.54
C THR A 236 -13.58 -28.80 9.47
N THR A 237 -14.07 -28.44 8.30
CA THR A 237 -13.25 -27.87 7.22
C THR A 237 -12.62 -26.54 7.63
N ILE A 238 -13.36 -25.67 8.32
CA ILE A 238 -12.78 -24.41 8.83
C ILE A 238 -11.68 -24.69 9.86
N MET A 239 -11.89 -25.65 10.76
CA MET A 239 -10.86 -26.05 11.73
C MET A 239 -9.62 -26.63 11.07
N GLU A 240 -9.78 -27.43 10.01
CA GLU A 240 -8.67 -27.97 9.21
C GLU A 240 -7.86 -26.84 8.57
N LYS A 241 -8.52 -25.82 7.99
CA LYS A 241 -7.84 -24.63 7.46
C LYS A 241 -7.02 -23.91 8.54
N LEU A 242 -7.58 -23.81 9.75
CA LEU A 242 -6.93 -23.18 10.90
C LEU A 242 -5.88 -24.07 11.59
N ASN A 243 -5.67 -25.30 11.10
CA ASN A 243 -4.82 -26.31 11.73
C ASN A 243 -5.19 -26.61 13.20
N LEU A 244 -6.49 -26.54 13.53
CA LEU A 244 -7.02 -26.79 14.87
C LEU A 244 -7.52 -28.24 15.04
N PRO A 245 -7.36 -28.85 16.24
CA PRO A 245 -7.77 -30.22 16.48
C PRO A 245 -9.29 -30.39 16.53
N SER A 246 -9.89 -31.01 15.51
CA SER A 246 -11.35 -31.18 15.38
C SER A 246 -11.91 -32.43 16.07
N SER A 247 -11.06 -33.42 16.35
CA SER A 247 -11.53 -34.68 16.92
C SER A 247 -12.06 -34.47 18.34
N LYS A 248 -13.33 -34.82 18.59
CA LYS A 248 -14.05 -34.83 19.89
C LYS A 248 -14.73 -33.54 20.34
N LEU A 249 -14.62 -32.43 19.62
CA LEU A 249 -15.35 -31.21 20.00
C LEU A 249 -16.83 -31.30 19.61
N LYS A 250 -17.71 -30.76 20.46
CA LYS A 250 -19.12 -30.57 20.09
C LYS A 250 -19.21 -29.37 19.14
N LYS A 251 -20.28 -29.31 18.35
CA LYS A 251 -20.53 -28.24 17.38
C LYS A 251 -20.36 -26.82 17.97
N ASN A 252 -20.89 -26.59 19.18
CA ASN A 252 -20.79 -25.29 19.85
C ASN A 252 -19.34 -24.94 20.20
N ASP A 253 -18.59 -25.92 20.71
CA ASP A 253 -17.20 -25.73 21.11
C ASP A 253 -16.34 -25.43 19.88
N MET A 254 -16.52 -26.19 18.78
CA MET A 254 -15.85 -25.93 17.50
C MET A 254 -16.08 -24.49 17.03
N TYR A 255 -17.34 -24.05 17.04
CA TYR A 255 -17.71 -22.70 16.61
C TYR A 255 -17.05 -21.62 17.48
N THR A 256 -17.06 -21.77 18.80
CA THR A 256 -16.44 -20.82 19.72
C THR A 256 -14.92 -20.76 19.52
N THR A 257 -14.25 -21.91 19.41
CA THR A 257 -12.79 -21.96 19.19
C THR A 257 -12.39 -21.30 17.87
N ILE A 258 -13.14 -21.56 16.79
CA ILE A 258 -12.92 -20.88 15.50
C ILE A 258 -13.06 -19.36 15.70
N LEU A 259 -14.14 -18.91 16.32
CA LEU A 259 -14.43 -17.49 16.53
C LEU A 259 -13.30 -16.78 17.30
N GLU A 260 -12.82 -17.38 18.39
CA GLU A 260 -11.72 -16.85 19.20
C GLU A 260 -10.41 -16.77 18.41
N THR A 261 -10.18 -17.73 17.50
CA THR A 261 -8.95 -17.79 16.69
C THR A 261 -8.93 -16.70 15.62
N ILE A 262 -10.05 -16.47 14.93
CA ILE A 262 -10.11 -15.60 13.75
C ILE A 262 -10.59 -14.17 14.05
N HIS A 263 -10.96 -13.86 15.29
CA HIS A 263 -11.36 -12.51 15.67
C HIS A 263 -10.19 -11.52 15.56
N TRP A 264 -10.46 -10.36 14.95
CA TRP A 264 -9.49 -9.27 14.73
C TRP A 264 -9.50 -8.24 15.85
#